data_AF-A0A1H1IIC4-F1
#
_entry.id   AF-A0A1H1IIC4-F1
#
_cell.length_a   1.000
_cell.length_b   1.000
_cell.length_c   1.000
_cell.angle_alpha   90.00
_cell.angle_beta   90.00
_cell.angle_gamma   90.00
#
_symmetry.space_group_name_H-M   'P 1'
#
loop_
_entity.id
_entity.type
_entity.pdbx_description
1 polymer ?
#
loop_
_entity_poly.entity_id
_entity_poly.type
_entity_poly.pdbx_seq_one_letter_code
_entity_poly.pdbx_strand_id
1 'polypeptide(L)'
;MLTIYSNDHHLHHGRCELIDGQLKPCFEMPSRADHVLARVQNQNLGPVEAPKDFGLGPIERVHSRDYLDFFKGAWARWTEFNTDGDLLPYTWPARTLRQIKPASLHGQLGYYSFDGGAPITAGTWQAAYSAAQVALTAQAEIQAGARSAFALCRPPGHHAAGDLMGGYCYLNNAAIAAQAFIDQGHKKVAILDVDYHHGNGTQSIFYERSDVLFTSIHGHPEAEFPFFLGYEDEHGEGAGEGFNFNYPLPAGSGWDTWSAALEQACKEIESYGADIIVVSLGVDTFKDDPISQFKLDSPDYLAMGKRIAGLGKPTLFVMEGGYAVEEIGINAVNVLEGFESAQ
;
A
#
# COMPACT_ATOMS: atom_id res chain seq x y z
N MET A 1 6.29 12.70 -15.35
CA MET A 1 6.18 12.49 -13.89
C MET A 1 7.52 12.20 -13.23
N LEU A 2 7.87 12.92 -12.14
CA LEU A 2 9.01 12.60 -11.27
C LEU A 2 8.76 11.27 -10.54
N THR A 3 9.78 10.40 -10.49
CA THR A 3 9.74 9.14 -9.74
C THR A 3 10.76 9.16 -8.61
N ILE A 4 10.34 8.82 -7.39
CA ILE A 4 11.24 8.61 -6.26
C ILE A 4 11.45 7.11 -6.07
N TYR A 5 12.71 6.71 -5.91
CA TYR A 5 13.11 5.31 -5.81
C TYR A 5 14.32 5.14 -4.86
N SER A 6 14.34 4.06 -4.10
CA SER A 6 15.43 3.72 -3.18
C SER A 6 16.01 2.35 -3.47
N ASN A 7 17.33 2.26 -3.70
CA ASN A 7 18.00 0.95 -3.85
C ASN A 7 17.89 0.08 -2.58
N ASP A 8 17.67 0.68 -1.40
CA ASP A 8 17.55 -0.04 -0.13
C ASP A 8 16.36 -1.02 -0.11
N HIS A 9 15.40 -0.94 -1.04
CA HIS A 9 14.33 -1.93 -1.13
C HIS A 9 14.88 -3.36 -1.25
N HIS A 10 16.03 -3.54 -1.93
CA HIS A 10 16.69 -4.84 -2.13
C HIS A 10 17.07 -5.53 -0.81
N LEU A 11 17.21 -4.77 0.28
CA LEU A 11 17.53 -5.30 1.59
C LEU A 11 16.40 -6.16 2.16
N HIS A 12 15.15 -5.92 1.73
CA HIS A 12 14.05 -6.84 2.00
C HIS A 12 13.93 -7.88 0.88
N HIS A 13 14.32 -9.10 1.21
CA HIS A 13 14.17 -10.26 0.34
C HIS A 13 13.85 -11.49 1.20
N GLY A 14 12.55 -11.72 1.42
CA GLY A 14 12.05 -12.90 2.12
C GLY A 14 12.37 -14.18 1.36
N ARG A 15 12.81 -15.22 2.08
CA ARG A 15 13.08 -16.54 1.49
C ARG A 15 11.80 -17.30 1.21
N CYS A 16 10.83 -17.19 2.12
CA CYS A 16 9.55 -17.84 1.97
C CYS A 16 8.42 -17.15 2.74
N GLU A 17 7.21 -17.36 2.27
CA GLU A 17 5.95 -16.97 2.90
C GLU A 17 5.05 -18.19 3.06
N LEU A 18 4.11 -18.11 4.02
CA LEU A 18 3.11 -19.16 4.22
C LEU A 18 1.90 -18.92 3.30
N ILE A 19 1.75 -19.75 2.27
CA ILE A 19 0.60 -19.71 1.34
C ILE A 19 0.20 -21.13 0.90
N ASP A 20 -1.11 -21.37 0.78
CA ASP A 20 -1.69 -22.69 0.44
C ASP A 20 -1.20 -23.85 1.32
N GLY A 21 -0.95 -23.58 2.60
CA GLY A 21 -0.44 -24.57 3.55
C GLY A 21 1.03 -24.97 3.34
N GLN A 22 1.80 -24.22 2.56
CA GLN A 22 3.20 -24.47 2.26
C GLN A 22 4.06 -23.22 2.45
N LEU A 23 5.35 -23.41 2.70
CA LEU A 23 6.33 -22.33 2.58
C LEU A 23 6.78 -22.24 1.13
N LYS A 24 6.36 -21.20 0.42
CA LYS A 24 6.73 -20.94 -0.99
C LYS A 24 7.62 -19.70 -1.07
N PRO A 25 8.41 -19.52 -2.15
CA PRO A 25 9.09 -18.25 -2.41
C PRO A 25 8.11 -17.08 -2.36
N CYS A 26 8.51 -15.95 -1.79
CA CYS A 26 7.61 -14.81 -1.64
C CYS A 26 7.25 -14.21 -3.00
N PHE A 27 6.00 -13.78 -3.19
CA PHE A 27 5.63 -13.01 -4.39
C PHE A 27 6.23 -11.59 -4.38
N GLU A 28 6.37 -10.99 -3.20
CA GLU A 28 6.95 -9.65 -3.01
C GLU A 28 8.49 -9.67 -3.17
N MET A 29 8.95 -9.80 -4.42
CA MET A 29 10.38 -9.90 -4.75
C MET A 29 11.01 -8.55 -5.18
N PRO A 30 12.32 -8.34 -4.99
CA PRO A 30 13.01 -7.11 -5.42
C PRO A 30 12.82 -6.78 -6.90
N SER A 31 12.76 -7.80 -7.75
CA SER A 31 12.57 -7.65 -9.19
C SER A 31 11.32 -6.84 -9.56
N ARG A 32 10.27 -6.84 -8.73
CA ARG A 32 9.06 -6.05 -8.97
C ARG A 32 9.38 -4.57 -9.18
N ALA A 33 10.11 -3.98 -8.22
CA ALA A 33 10.49 -2.58 -8.29
C ALA A 33 11.51 -2.33 -9.42
N ASP A 34 12.40 -3.28 -9.70
CA ASP A 34 13.37 -3.19 -10.81
C ASP A 34 12.68 -3.14 -12.18
N HIS A 35 11.66 -3.97 -12.40
CA HIS A 35 10.89 -4.00 -13.65
C HIS A 35 10.10 -2.71 -13.85
N VAL A 36 9.50 -2.17 -12.78
CA VAL A 36 8.82 -0.87 -12.85
C VAL A 36 9.81 0.26 -13.12
N LEU A 37 10.95 0.30 -12.42
CA LEU A 37 12.00 1.30 -12.64
C LEU A 37 12.55 1.24 -14.07
N ALA A 38 12.83 0.04 -14.59
CA ALA A 38 13.28 -0.15 -15.96
C ALA A 38 12.25 0.38 -16.96
N ARG A 39 10.96 0.15 -16.72
CA ARG A 39 9.90 0.69 -17.59
C ARG A 39 9.81 2.21 -17.51
N VAL A 40 9.87 2.80 -16.31
CA VAL A 40 9.90 4.26 -16.10
C VAL A 40 11.02 4.91 -16.92
N GLN A 41 12.22 4.33 -16.86
CA GLN A 41 13.39 4.81 -17.61
C GLN A 41 13.22 4.61 -19.12
N ASN A 42 12.75 3.44 -19.56
CA ASN A 42 12.58 3.13 -20.98
C ASN A 42 11.52 4.00 -21.67
N GLN A 43 10.45 4.38 -20.96
CA GLN A 43 9.42 5.29 -21.48
C GLN A 43 9.78 6.78 -21.30
N ASN A 44 10.89 7.10 -20.65
CA ASN A 44 11.28 8.47 -20.30
C ASN A 44 10.16 9.23 -19.58
N LEU A 45 9.48 8.58 -18.62
CA LEU A 45 8.34 9.17 -17.90
C LEU A 45 8.74 10.47 -17.16
N GLY A 46 9.97 10.55 -16.69
CA GLY A 46 10.55 11.73 -16.04
C GLY A 46 11.83 11.37 -15.28
N PRO A 47 12.39 12.32 -14.49
CA PRO A 47 13.56 12.06 -13.66
C PRO A 47 13.27 10.98 -12.60
N VAL A 48 14.30 10.22 -12.23
CA VAL A 48 14.29 9.29 -11.10
C VAL A 48 15.25 9.81 -10.04
N GLU A 49 14.77 10.02 -8.83
CA GLU A 49 15.54 10.59 -7.73
C GLU A 49 15.53 9.70 -6.49
N ALA A 50 16.60 9.79 -5.69
CA ALA A 50 16.69 9.11 -4.40
C ALA A 50 15.85 9.85 -3.34
N PRO A 51 15.30 9.14 -2.33
CA PRO A 51 14.54 9.79 -1.27
C PRO A 51 15.43 10.67 -0.38
N LYS A 52 14.83 11.72 0.17
CA LYS A 52 15.36 12.49 1.30
C LYS A 52 14.97 11.78 2.60
N ASP A 53 15.76 11.95 3.66
CA ASP A 53 15.45 11.39 4.98
C ASP A 53 14.69 12.40 5.85
N PHE A 54 13.43 12.10 6.16
CA PHE A 54 12.55 12.90 7.01
C PHE A 54 12.49 12.38 8.45
N GLY A 55 13.27 11.34 8.79
CA GLY A 55 13.27 10.75 10.12
C GLY A 55 12.03 9.92 10.43
N LEU A 56 11.89 9.55 11.72
CA LEU A 56 10.74 8.78 12.22
C LEU A 56 9.51 9.64 12.51
N GLY A 57 9.67 10.97 12.63
CA GLY A 57 8.60 11.87 13.05
C GLY A 57 7.30 11.69 12.25
N PRO A 58 7.32 11.75 10.91
CA PRO A 58 6.12 11.52 10.10
C PRO A 58 5.56 10.10 10.22
N ILE A 59 6.40 9.09 10.40
CA ILE A 59 5.99 7.69 10.55
C ILE A 59 5.24 7.49 11.87
N GLU A 60 5.71 8.13 12.95
CA GLU A 60 5.08 8.14 14.29
C GLU A 60 3.73 8.87 14.34
N ARG A 61 3.36 9.63 13.30
CA ARG A 61 2.03 10.24 13.18
C ARG A 61 0.94 9.23 12.80
N VAL A 62 1.35 8.09 12.23
CA VAL A 62 0.47 7.03 11.74
C VAL A 62 0.63 5.76 12.57
N HIS A 63 1.87 5.36 12.84
CA HIS A 63 2.17 4.13 13.54
C HIS A 63 2.49 4.35 15.01
N SER A 64 1.98 3.46 15.86
CA SER A 64 2.26 3.53 17.30
C SER A 64 3.74 3.32 17.59
N ARG A 65 4.26 4.07 18.57
CA ARG A 65 5.66 3.93 19.00
C ARG A 65 5.99 2.49 19.44
N ASP A 66 5.05 1.87 20.13
CA ASP A 66 5.15 0.51 20.65
C ASP A 66 5.30 -0.54 19.53
N TYR A 67 4.63 -0.33 18.38
CA TYR A 67 4.78 -1.15 17.19
C TYR A 67 6.13 -0.90 16.51
N LEU A 68 6.51 0.37 16.32
CA LEU A 68 7.78 0.75 15.68
C LEU A 68 9.01 0.24 16.45
N ASP A 69 8.98 0.33 17.78
CA ASP A 69 10.06 -0.16 18.64
C ASP A 69 10.19 -1.69 18.55
N PHE A 70 9.06 -2.42 18.48
CA PHE A 70 9.07 -3.84 18.20
C PHE A 70 9.66 -4.14 16.82
N PHE A 71 9.12 -3.53 15.77
CA PHE A 71 9.48 -3.85 14.39
C PHE A 71 10.96 -3.60 14.12
N LYS A 72 11.48 -2.44 14.55
CA LYS A 72 12.91 -2.09 14.44
C LYS A 72 13.83 -3.06 15.17
N GLY A 73 13.40 -3.61 16.31
CA GLY A 73 14.18 -4.53 17.15
C GLY A 73 13.96 -6.02 16.85
N ALA A 74 12.94 -6.37 16.07
CA ALA A 74 12.47 -7.75 15.91
C ALA A 74 13.56 -8.68 15.36
N TRP A 75 14.24 -8.25 14.30
CA TRP A 75 15.29 -9.07 13.69
C TRP A 75 16.50 -9.29 14.61
N ALA A 76 16.96 -8.24 15.32
CA ALA A 76 18.08 -8.36 16.24
C ALA A 76 17.78 -9.41 17.33
N ARG A 77 16.57 -9.37 17.90
CA ARG A 77 16.11 -10.37 18.87
C ARG A 77 15.97 -11.76 18.25
N TRP A 78 15.59 -11.86 16.98
CA TRP A 78 15.49 -13.14 16.29
C TRP A 78 16.85 -13.82 16.14
N THR A 79 17.90 -13.06 15.84
CA THR A 79 19.25 -13.62 15.69
C THR A 79 19.81 -14.25 16.97
N GLU A 80 19.29 -13.87 18.15
CA GLU A 80 19.67 -14.50 19.42
C GLU A 80 19.25 -15.98 19.52
N PHE A 81 18.27 -16.42 18.73
CA PHE A 81 17.83 -17.82 18.67
C PHE A 81 18.76 -18.72 17.85
N ASN A 82 19.79 -18.17 17.19
CA ASN A 82 20.75 -18.90 16.34
C ASN A 82 20.09 -19.78 15.27
N THR A 83 19.06 -19.26 14.62
CA THR A 83 18.30 -19.93 13.56
C THR A 83 18.62 -19.37 12.18
N ASP A 84 18.51 -20.21 11.15
CA ASP A 84 18.80 -19.81 9.76
C ASP A 84 17.56 -19.33 8.97
N GLY A 85 16.37 -19.30 9.57
CA GLY A 85 15.11 -18.93 8.90
C GLY A 85 14.72 -17.46 9.04
N ASP A 86 13.73 -17.03 8.26
CA ASP A 86 13.08 -15.73 8.43
C ASP A 86 12.13 -15.75 9.63
N LEU A 87 11.89 -14.58 10.24
CA LEU A 87 10.99 -14.48 11.37
C LEU A 87 9.53 -14.43 10.87
N LEU A 88 8.78 -15.50 11.15
CA LEU A 88 7.38 -15.68 10.78
C LEU A 88 6.47 -15.82 12.01
N PRO A 89 5.24 -15.28 11.99
CA PRO A 89 4.24 -15.51 13.02
C PRO A 89 3.62 -16.91 12.88
N TYR A 90 3.16 -17.44 14.01
CA TYR A 90 2.42 -18.71 14.07
C TYR A 90 1.27 -18.69 15.09
N THR A 91 1.07 -17.58 15.79
CA THR A 91 0.05 -17.42 16.82
C THR A 91 -0.40 -15.97 16.84
N TRP A 92 -1.68 -15.72 17.13
CA TRP A 92 -2.30 -14.39 17.12
C TRP A 92 -3.26 -14.28 18.29
N PRO A 93 -3.56 -13.07 18.79
CA PRO A 93 -4.59 -12.85 19.79
C PRO A 93 -6.00 -12.98 19.16
N ALA A 94 -6.32 -14.18 18.68
CA ALA A 94 -7.59 -14.53 18.04
C ALA A 94 -8.78 -14.46 19.02
N ARG A 95 -9.99 -14.74 18.52
CA ARG A 95 -11.24 -14.74 19.31
C ARG A 95 -11.06 -15.47 20.65
N THR A 96 -11.57 -14.89 21.73
CA THR A 96 -11.47 -15.35 23.14
C THR A 96 -10.12 -15.17 23.85
N LEU A 97 -9.05 -14.83 23.12
CA LEU A 97 -7.76 -14.51 23.73
C LEU A 97 -7.70 -13.03 24.16
N ARG A 98 -6.78 -12.71 25.07
CA ARG A 98 -6.62 -11.34 25.59
C ARG A 98 -5.79 -10.50 24.62
N GLN A 99 -6.21 -9.27 24.38
CA GLN A 99 -5.45 -8.26 23.63
C GLN A 99 -4.42 -7.58 24.54
N ILE A 100 -3.43 -8.36 25.01
CA ILE A 100 -2.35 -7.86 25.86
C ILE A 100 -1.01 -8.26 25.25
N LYS A 101 -0.17 -7.27 24.97
CA LYS A 101 1.17 -7.44 24.41
C LYS A 101 2.04 -8.39 25.26
N PRO A 102 2.46 -9.53 24.71
CA PRO A 102 3.40 -10.43 25.39
C PRO A 102 4.82 -9.85 25.47
N ALA A 103 5.67 -10.44 26.32
CA ALA A 103 7.09 -10.05 26.40
C ALA A 103 8.00 -10.77 25.38
N SER A 104 7.65 -12.00 24.97
CA SER A 104 8.45 -12.80 24.04
C SER A 104 8.41 -12.25 22.62
N LEU A 105 9.45 -12.52 21.83
CA LEU A 105 9.53 -12.09 20.43
C LEU A 105 8.35 -12.62 19.60
N HIS A 106 8.11 -13.94 19.63
CA HIS A 106 7.01 -14.56 18.88
C HIS A 106 5.63 -14.09 19.34
N GLY A 107 5.46 -13.86 20.65
CA GLY A 107 4.19 -13.33 21.17
C GLY A 107 3.93 -11.90 20.71
N GLN A 108 4.97 -11.05 20.63
CA GLN A 108 4.85 -9.70 20.08
C GLN A 108 4.62 -9.71 18.58
N LEU A 109 5.31 -10.58 17.83
CA LEU A 109 5.08 -10.72 16.40
C LEU A 109 3.63 -11.11 16.09
N GLY A 110 3.08 -12.07 16.85
CA GLY A 110 1.68 -12.44 16.75
C GLY A 110 0.70 -11.33 17.17
N TYR A 111 1.09 -10.49 18.13
CA TYR A 111 0.29 -9.35 18.58
C TYR A 111 0.27 -8.21 17.55
N TYR A 112 1.36 -8.04 16.80
CA TYR A 112 1.56 -6.97 15.83
C TYR A 112 1.43 -7.44 14.37
N SER A 113 0.92 -8.63 14.11
CA SER A 113 0.61 -9.10 12.76
C SER A 113 -0.77 -9.72 12.67
N PHE A 114 -1.30 -9.92 11.46
CA PHE A 114 -2.58 -10.63 11.26
C PHE A 114 -2.52 -11.83 10.31
N ASP A 115 -1.39 -12.04 9.64
CA ASP A 115 -1.15 -13.18 8.74
C ASP A 115 0.29 -13.69 8.87
N GLY A 116 0.60 -14.76 8.12
CA GLY A 116 1.94 -15.36 7.98
C GLY A 116 2.61 -15.15 6.61
N GLY A 117 2.08 -14.22 5.81
CA GLY A 117 2.60 -13.84 4.50
C GLY A 117 3.68 -12.76 4.54
N ALA A 118 3.83 -12.03 5.65
CA ALA A 118 4.83 -10.96 5.81
C ALA A 118 6.04 -11.37 6.69
N PRO A 119 7.10 -12.00 6.14
CA PRO A 119 8.29 -12.39 6.91
C PRO A 119 9.19 -11.20 7.27
N ILE A 120 9.69 -11.14 8.50
CA ILE A 120 10.75 -10.20 8.88
C ILE A 120 12.12 -10.82 8.63
N THR A 121 12.92 -10.16 7.80
CA THR A 121 14.32 -10.48 7.48
C THR A 121 15.29 -9.37 7.94
N ALA A 122 16.60 -9.63 7.82
CA ALA A 122 17.66 -8.71 8.26
C ALA A 122 17.54 -7.27 7.75
N GLY A 123 17.11 -7.09 6.51
CA GLY A 123 17.00 -5.76 5.90
C GLY A 123 15.59 -5.17 5.90
N THR A 124 14.61 -5.87 6.48
CA THR A 124 13.19 -5.48 6.36
C THR A 124 12.89 -4.12 6.97
N TRP A 125 13.43 -3.83 8.16
CA TRP A 125 13.29 -2.50 8.76
C TRP A 125 13.86 -1.40 7.87
N GLN A 126 15.08 -1.58 7.34
CA GLN A 126 15.73 -0.55 6.53
C GLN A 126 14.99 -0.32 5.20
N ALA A 127 14.56 -1.40 4.53
CA ALA A 127 13.77 -1.31 3.31
C ALA A 127 12.43 -0.61 3.55
N ALA A 128 11.67 -1.02 4.58
CA ALA A 128 10.38 -0.40 4.93
C ALA A 128 10.54 1.07 5.33
N TYR A 129 11.57 1.40 6.11
CA TYR A 129 11.91 2.79 6.42
C TYR A 129 12.18 3.58 5.14
N SER A 130 12.99 3.04 4.23
CA SER A 130 13.29 3.71 2.95
C SER A 130 12.04 3.89 2.07
N ALA A 131 11.10 2.93 2.07
CA ALA A 131 9.84 3.04 1.34
C ALA A 131 8.95 4.16 1.87
N ALA A 132 8.90 4.35 3.20
CA ALA A 132 8.24 5.50 3.81
C ALA A 132 8.92 6.83 3.40
N GLN A 133 10.25 6.86 3.33
CA GLN A 133 10.99 8.05 2.85
C GLN A 133 10.74 8.33 1.36
N VAL A 134 10.57 7.30 0.53
CA VAL A 134 10.18 7.43 -0.88
C VAL A 134 8.82 8.11 -1.00
N ALA A 135 7.82 7.67 -0.22
CA ALA A 135 6.50 8.29 -0.18
C ALA A 135 6.55 9.75 0.33
N LEU A 136 7.29 10.01 1.41
CA LEU A 136 7.44 11.36 1.98
C LEU A 136 8.17 12.32 1.04
N THR A 137 9.18 11.85 0.31
CA THR A 137 9.87 12.68 -0.68
C THR A 137 8.93 13.07 -1.80
N ALA A 138 8.19 12.11 -2.37
CA ALA A 138 7.22 12.38 -3.42
C ALA A 138 6.07 13.30 -2.95
N GLN A 139 5.60 13.10 -1.71
CA GLN A 139 4.67 14.01 -1.03
C GLN A 139 5.21 15.44 -0.94
N ALA A 140 6.47 15.61 -0.51
CA ALA A 140 7.09 16.92 -0.36
C ALA A 140 7.25 17.66 -1.69
N GLU A 141 7.49 16.95 -2.80
CA GLU A 141 7.56 17.58 -4.12
C GLU A 141 6.17 18.10 -4.57
N ILE A 142 5.09 17.38 -4.26
CA ILE A 142 3.72 17.87 -4.48
C ILE A 142 3.41 19.07 -3.58
N GLN A 143 3.82 19.03 -2.31
CA GLN A 143 3.69 20.19 -1.42
C GLN A 143 4.43 21.43 -1.97
N ALA A 144 5.58 21.22 -2.63
CA ALA A 144 6.36 22.27 -3.26
C ALA A 144 5.76 22.78 -4.59
N GLY A 145 4.65 22.20 -5.05
CA GLY A 145 3.90 22.64 -6.23
C GLY A 145 3.97 21.68 -7.42
N ALA A 146 4.60 20.51 -7.28
CA ALA A 146 4.51 19.49 -8.31
C ALA A 146 3.05 19.03 -8.48
N ARG A 147 2.64 18.82 -9.73
CA ARG A 147 1.29 18.35 -10.04
C ARG A 147 1.10 16.88 -9.71
N SER A 148 2.15 16.09 -9.90
CA SER A 148 2.15 14.64 -9.68
C SER A 148 3.55 14.15 -9.36
N ALA A 149 3.60 13.06 -8.62
CA ALA A 149 4.82 12.33 -8.33
C ALA A 149 4.49 10.84 -8.18
N PHE A 150 5.47 9.99 -8.48
CA PHE A 150 5.39 8.55 -8.27
C PHE A 150 6.38 8.12 -7.19
N ALA A 151 5.86 7.58 -6.10
CA ALA A 151 6.61 6.92 -5.05
C ALA A 151 6.68 5.42 -5.38
N LEU A 152 7.83 4.98 -5.94
CA LEU A 152 8.09 3.57 -6.25
C LEU A 152 8.47 2.82 -4.95
N CYS A 153 7.51 2.70 -4.04
CA CYS A 153 7.66 2.07 -2.74
C CYS A 153 7.82 0.55 -2.86
N ARG A 154 8.76 0.00 -2.08
CA ARG A 154 8.88 -1.43 -1.81
C ARG A 154 9.62 -1.63 -0.48
N PRO A 155 9.09 -2.38 0.50
CA PRO A 155 7.82 -3.12 0.49
C PRO A 155 6.56 -2.22 0.39
N PRO A 156 5.39 -2.79 0.02
CA PRO A 156 4.11 -2.07 -0.02
C PRO A 156 3.62 -1.66 1.39
N GLY A 157 2.50 -0.96 1.48
CA GLY A 157 2.04 -0.35 2.72
C GLY A 157 0.56 -0.49 3.10
N HIS A 158 -0.37 -0.62 2.16
CA HIS A 158 -1.80 -0.41 2.45
C HIS A 158 -2.45 -1.39 3.47
N HIS A 159 -1.85 -2.57 3.71
CA HIS A 159 -2.31 -3.52 4.73
C HIS A 159 -1.78 -3.22 6.14
N ALA A 160 -0.77 -2.36 6.28
CA ALA A 160 -0.24 -1.99 7.58
C ALA A 160 -1.19 -1.00 8.28
N ALA A 161 -1.70 -1.36 9.46
CA ALA A 161 -2.47 -0.46 10.30
C ALA A 161 -1.56 0.31 11.28
N GLY A 162 -2.14 1.09 12.19
CA GLY A 162 -1.37 1.87 13.17
C GLY A 162 -0.42 1.03 14.03
N ASP A 163 -0.76 -0.22 14.32
CA ASP A 163 0.07 -1.13 15.12
C ASP A 163 0.08 -2.57 14.60
N LEU A 164 -0.18 -2.78 13.31
CA LEU A 164 -0.37 -4.11 12.74
C LEU A 164 0.30 -4.22 11.37
N MET A 165 1.11 -5.25 11.14
CA MET A 165 1.66 -5.63 9.83
C MET A 165 0.95 -6.84 9.23
N GLY A 166 1.05 -6.99 7.92
CA GLY A 166 0.50 -8.12 7.17
C GLY A 166 0.42 -7.81 5.68
N GLY A 167 0.09 -8.80 4.86
CA GLY A 167 -0.04 -8.66 3.40
C GLY A 167 1.21 -8.03 2.76
N TYR A 168 2.40 -8.48 3.17
CA TYR A 168 3.70 -7.92 2.78
C TYR A 168 4.00 -6.48 3.25
N CYS A 169 3.08 -5.85 3.98
CA CYS A 169 3.17 -4.46 4.41
C CYS A 169 3.64 -4.34 5.87
N TYR A 170 4.50 -3.36 6.13
CA TYR A 170 5.05 -3.08 7.47
C TYR A 170 4.80 -1.65 7.91
N LEU A 171 4.94 -0.68 6.99
CA LEU A 171 4.63 0.72 7.22
C LEU A 171 3.69 1.17 6.11
N ASN A 172 2.63 1.91 6.47
CA ASN A 172 1.62 2.33 5.53
C ASN A 172 2.07 3.60 4.80
N ASN A 173 2.76 3.40 3.67
CA ASN A 173 3.36 4.46 2.87
C ASN A 173 2.33 5.52 2.43
N ALA A 174 1.15 5.08 1.97
CA ALA A 174 0.07 5.97 1.53
C ALA A 174 -0.53 6.77 2.70
N ALA A 175 -0.78 6.13 3.85
CA ALA A 175 -1.27 6.81 5.04
C ALA A 175 -0.24 7.80 5.61
N ILE A 176 1.05 7.46 5.60
CA ILE A 176 2.14 8.36 6.02
C ILE A 176 2.16 9.61 5.12
N ALA A 177 2.06 9.43 3.80
CA ALA A 177 2.01 10.56 2.87
C ALA A 177 0.75 11.42 3.05
N ALA A 178 -0.42 10.78 3.20
CA ALA A 178 -1.68 11.49 3.45
C ALA A 178 -1.63 12.30 4.75
N GLN A 179 -1.12 11.71 5.84
CA GLN A 179 -0.95 12.39 7.11
C GLN A 179 0.04 13.55 7.00
N ALA A 180 1.12 13.42 6.22
CA ALA A 180 2.06 14.51 5.99
C ALA A 180 1.42 15.69 5.25
N PHE A 181 0.52 15.47 4.28
CA PHE A 181 -0.27 16.55 3.67
C PHE A 181 -1.17 17.25 4.69
N ILE A 182 -1.86 16.50 5.57
CA ILE A 182 -2.68 17.07 6.64
C ILE A 182 -1.83 17.93 7.58
N ASP A 183 -0.70 17.40 8.04
CA ASP A 183 0.22 18.10 8.95
C ASP A 183 0.83 19.38 8.30
N GLN A 184 0.86 19.44 6.95
CA GLN A 184 1.32 20.59 6.17
C GLN A 184 0.18 21.54 5.72
N GLY A 185 -1.03 21.33 6.23
CA GLY A 185 -2.14 22.29 6.16
C GLY A 185 -3.23 21.97 5.14
N HIS A 186 -3.15 20.84 4.42
CA HIS A 186 -4.28 20.36 3.64
C HIS A 186 -5.41 19.92 4.58
N LYS A 187 -6.65 20.22 4.21
CA LYS A 187 -7.82 19.92 5.06
C LYS A 187 -8.57 18.68 4.61
N LYS A 188 -8.45 18.36 3.32
CA LYS A 188 -9.16 17.26 2.69
C LYS A 188 -8.22 16.49 1.77
N VAL A 189 -7.73 15.36 2.25
CA VAL A 189 -6.94 14.43 1.44
C VAL A 189 -7.83 13.24 1.08
N ALA A 190 -7.82 12.79 -0.16
CA ALA A 190 -8.45 11.53 -0.52
C ALA A 190 -7.38 10.47 -0.80
N ILE A 191 -7.58 9.27 -0.29
CA ILE A 191 -6.83 8.09 -0.67
C ILE A 191 -7.74 7.22 -1.55
N LEU A 192 -7.30 6.98 -2.78
CA LEU A 192 -7.94 6.06 -3.73
C LEU A 192 -7.07 4.82 -3.85
N ASP A 193 -7.54 3.70 -3.31
CA ASP A 193 -6.86 2.42 -3.40
C ASP A 193 -7.42 1.61 -4.57
N VAL A 194 -6.56 1.35 -5.56
CA VAL A 194 -6.87 0.60 -6.79
C VAL A 194 -6.16 -0.76 -6.85
N ASP A 195 -5.47 -1.14 -5.79
CA ASP A 195 -4.92 -2.49 -5.60
C ASP A 195 -6.03 -3.54 -5.59
N TYR A 196 -5.73 -4.77 -6.02
CA TYR A 196 -6.70 -5.86 -6.00
C TYR A 196 -7.23 -6.15 -4.60
N HIS A 197 -6.39 -5.96 -3.58
CA HIS A 197 -6.74 -6.26 -2.20
C HIS A 197 -7.24 -5.01 -1.48
N HIS A 198 -8.13 -5.21 -0.51
CA HIS A 198 -8.58 -4.10 0.32
C HIS A 198 -7.44 -3.54 1.16
N GLY A 199 -7.20 -2.24 1.09
CA GLY A 199 -6.28 -1.50 1.94
C GLY A 199 -6.76 -1.36 3.39
N ASN A 200 -6.98 -2.49 4.08
CA ASN A 200 -7.54 -2.56 5.44
C ASN A 200 -6.74 -1.78 6.47
N GLY A 201 -5.41 -1.69 6.30
CA GLY A 201 -4.55 -0.88 7.16
C GLY A 201 -4.87 0.60 7.01
N THR A 202 -4.98 1.07 5.77
CA THR A 202 -5.35 2.45 5.44
C THR A 202 -6.73 2.79 5.96
N GLN A 203 -7.72 1.93 5.72
CA GLN A 203 -9.07 2.06 6.27
C GLN A 203 -9.02 2.21 7.80
N SER A 204 -8.33 1.30 8.49
CA SER A 204 -8.22 1.29 9.95
C SER A 204 -7.63 2.59 10.51
N ILE A 205 -6.58 3.13 9.87
CA ILE A 205 -5.90 4.36 10.31
C ILE A 205 -6.81 5.60 10.27
N PHE A 206 -7.72 5.68 9.29
CA PHE A 206 -8.57 6.85 9.07
C PHE A 206 -10.05 6.61 9.40
N TYR A 207 -10.42 5.44 9.91
CA TYR A 207 -11.82 5.01 10.06
C TYR A 207 -12.70 5.97 10.89
N GLU A 208 -12.11 6.60 11.90
CA GLU A 208 -12.81 7.55 12.78
C GLU A 208 -12.65 9.02 12.36
N ARG A 209 -12.13 9.29 11.16
CA ARG A 209 -11.69 10.62 10.72
C ARG A 209 -12.38 11.09 9.45
N SER A 210 -12.63 12.40 9.38
CA SER A 210 -13.28 13.06 8.23
C SER A 210 -12.36 13.96 7.40
N ASP A 211 -11.09 14.11 7.82
CA ASP A 211 -10.08 14.92 7.11
C ASP A 211 -9.35 14.11 6.02
N VAL A 212 -9.49 12.79 6.05
CA VAL A 212 -9.03 11.87 5.02
C VAL A 212 -10.19 11.00 4.56
N LEU A 213 -10.53 11.07 3.26
CA LEU A 213 -11.47 10.15 2.62
C LEU A 213 -10.72 8.91 2.16
N PHE A 214 -11.24 7.71 2.44
CA PHE A 214 -10.72 6.47 1.88
C PHE A 214 -11.74 5.82 0.93
N THR A 215 -11.29 5.50 -0.28
CA THR A 215 -12.05 4.69 -1.23
C THR A 215 -11.19 3.51 -1.71
N SER A 216 -11.75 2.31 -1.79
CA SER A 216 -11.01 1.12 -2.22
C SER A 216 -11.83 0.22 -3.13
N ILE A 217 -11.25 -0.23 -4.24
CA ILE A 217 -11.88 -1.13 -5.21
C ILE A 217 -11.08 -2.44 -5.21
N HIS A 218 -11.68 -3.51 -4.72
CA HIS A 218 -10.94 -4.74 -4.40
C HIS A 218 -11.78 -6.00 -4.62
N GLY A 219 -11.13 -7.16 -4.66
CA GLY A 219 -11.79 -8.45 -4.67
C GLY A 219 -12.65 -8.63 -3.41
N HIS A 220 -13.82 -9.24 -3.56
CA HIS A 220 -14.78 -9.33 -2.46
C HIS A 220 -14.20 -10.13 -1.26
N PRO A 221 -14.16 -9.55 -0.04
CA PRO A 221 -13.45 -10.15 1.10
C PRO A 221 -14.07 -11.45 1.62
N GLU A 222 -15.27 -11.84 1.16
CA GLU A 222 -15.81 -13.17 1.46
C GLU A 222 -14.88 -14.32 1.00
N ALA A 223 -14.10 -14.08 -0.05
CA ALA A 223 -13.22 -15.07 -0.68
C ALA A 223 -11.79 -14.57 -0.91
N GLU A 224 -11.52 -13.27 -0.71
CA GLU A 224 -10.24 -12.64 -1.00
C GLU A 224 -9.62 -12.01 0.25
N PHE A 225 -8.28 -11.99 0.30
CA PHE A 225 -7.55 -11.32 1.37
C PHE A 225 -7.91 -9.83 1.39
N PRO A 226 -8.16 -9.20 2.57
CA PRO A 226 -7.81 -9.63 3.92
C PRO A 226 -8.93 -10.34 4.71
N PHE A 227 -10.03 -10.73 4.06
CA PHE A 227 -11.16 -11.49 4.58
C PHE A 227 -12.08 -10.83 5.63
N PHE A 228 -11.51 -10.01 6.51
CA PHE A 228 -12.16 -9.51 7.71
C PHE A 228 -12.46 -8.00 7.67
N LEU A 229 -12.15 -7.34 6.55
CA LEU A 229 -12.42 -5.93 6.28
C LEU A 229 -12.56 -5.74 4.77
N GLY A 230 -13.22 -4.66 4.34
CA GLY A 230 -13.47 -4.35 2.93
C GLY A 230 -14.91 -4.61 2.49
N TYR A 231 -15.83 -4.88 3.42
CA TYR A 231 -17.23 -5.03 3.07
C TYR A 231 -17.87 -3.67 2.75
N GLU A 232 -18.87 -3.67 1.86
CA GLU A 232 -19.55 -2.46 1.39
C GLU A 232 -20.23 -1.68 2.52
N ASP A 233 -20.63 -2.34 3.61
CA ASP A 233 -21.35 -1.75 4.75
C ASP A 233 -20.43 -1.03 5.77
N GLU A 234 -19.13 -0.96 5.50
CA GLU A 234 -18.14 -0.33 6.37
C GLU A 234 -17.92 1.15 6.00
N HIS A 235 -18.77 2.05 6.52
CA HIS A 235 -18.79 3.47 6.11
C HIS A 235 -17.98 4.43 7.00
N GLY A 236 -17.17 3.91 7.91
CA GLY A 236 -16.46 4.69 8.93
C GLY A 236 -17.17 4.66 10.27
N GLU A 237 -16.61 5.35 11.28
CA GLU A 237 -17.22 5.43 12.61
C GLU A 237 -17.07 6.84 13.19
N GLY A 238 -18.03 7.27 14.01
CA GLY A 238 -17.93 8.54 14.73
C GLY A 238 -17.83 9.73 13.77
N ALA A 239 -16.71 10.45 13.81
CA ALA A 239 -16.49 11.57 12.89
C ALA A 239 -16.19 11.11 11.46
N GLY A 240 -15.71 9.88 11.26
CA GLY A 240 -15.41 9.30 9.96
C GLY A 240 -16.60 8.64 9.25
N GLU A 241 -17.79 8.64 9.85
CA GLU A 241 -19.02 8.15 9.21
C GLU A 241 -19.27 8.89 7.88
N GLY A 242 -19.36 8.15 6.79
CA GLY A 242 -19.49 8.66 5.43
C GLY A 242 -18.17 9.09 4.77
N PHE A 243 -17.02 8.71 5.34
CA PHE A 243 -15.69 9.01 4.79
C PHE A 243 -14.87 7.74 4.45
N ASN A 244 -15.52 6.58 4.46
CA ASN A 244 -14.97 5.30 3.99
C ASN A 244 -15.92 4.65 2.98
N PHE A 245 -15.42 4.29 1.80
CA PHE A 245 -16.22 3.61 0.77
C PHE A 245 -15.46 2.42 0.19
N ASN A 246 -16.01 1.23 0.41
CA ASN A 246 -15.50 -0.01 -0.16
C ASN A 246 -16.34 -0.42 -1.36
N TYR A 247 -15.66 -0.83 -2.43
CA TYR A 247 -16.26 -1.36 -3.66
C TYR A 247 -15.78 -2.79 -3.89
N PRO A 248 -16.27 -3.77 -3.09
CA PRO A 248 -15.89 -5.16 -3.26
C PRO A 248 -16.52 -5.74 -4.53
N LEU A 249 -15.71 -6.33 -5.40
CA LEU A 249 -16.16 -6.90 -6.68
C LEU A 249 -15.96 -8.42 -6.73
N PRO A 250 -16.84 -9.16 -7.43
CA PRO A 250 -16.66 -10.60 -7.63
C PRO A 250 -15.35 -10.93 -8.35
N ALA A 251 -14.77 -12.09 -8.01
CA ALA A 251 -13.67 -12.68 -8.77
C ALA A 251 -14.03 -12.79 -10.27
N GLY A 252 -13.06 -12.57 -11.15
CA GLY A 252 -13.27 -12.55 -12.61
C GLY A 252 -13.80 -11.24 -13.17
N SER A 253 -14.02 -10.21 -12.34
CA SER A 253 -14.43 -8.89 -12.82
C SER A 253 -13.41 -8.30 -13.79
N GLY A 254 -13.89 -7.91 -14.99
CA GLY A 254 -13.10 -7.21 -16.00
C GLY A 254 -13.30 -5.70 -15.95
N TRP A 255 -12.73 -5.01 -16.94
CA TRP A 255 -12.72 -3.55 -17.01
C TRP A 255 -14.09 -2.88 -16.89
N ASP A 256 -15.13 -3.39 -17.56
CA ASP A 256 -16.45 -2.74 -17.53
C ASP A 256 -17.02 -2.65 -16.09
N THR A 257 -16.90 -3.73 -15.32
CA THR A 257 -17.33 -3.75 -13.91
C THR A 257 -16.40 -2.92 -13.04
N TRP A 258 -15.08 -3.08 -13.22
CA TRP A 258 -14.08 -2.41 -12.39
C TRP A 258 -14.08 -0.89 -12.59
N SER A 259 -14.17 -0.42 -13.84
CA SER A 259 -14.22 1.01 -14.17
C SER A 259 -15.53 1.67 -13.73
N ALA A 260 -16.63 0.93 -13.65
CA ALA A 260 -17.86 1.43 -13.05
C ALA A 260 -17.69 1.72 -11.54
N ALA A 261 -16.96 0.87 -10.81
CA ALA A 261 -16.58 1.12 -9.43
C ALA A 261 -15.62 2.32 -9.31
N LEU A 262 -14.62 2.42 -10.19
CA LEU A 262 -13.73 3.58 -10.26
C LEU A 262 -14.50 4.89 -10.45
N GLU A 263 -15.53 4.88 -11.30
CA GLU A 263 -16.38 6.06 -11.51
C GLU A 263 -17.13 6.45 -10.22
N GLN A 264 -17.63 5.50 -9.44
CA GLN A 264 -18.26 5.82 -8.15
C GLN A 264 -17.25 6.34 -7.14
N ALA A 265 -16.10 5.68 -7.00
CA ALA A 265 -15.03 6.14 -6.12
C ALA A 265 -14.58 7.57 -6.45
N CYS A 266 -14.45 7.89 -7.75
CA CYS A 266 -14.13 9.24 -8.20
C CYS A 266 -15.22 10.27 -7.86
N LYS A 267 -16.51 9.90 -7.95
CA LYS A 267 -17.62 10.79 -7.55
C LYS A 267 -17.62 11.08 -6.05
N GLU A 268 -17.26 10.10 -5.22
CA GLU A 268 -17.10 10.33 -3.78
C GLU A 268 -15.95 11.31 -3.50
N ILE A 269 -14.83 11.17 -4.22
CA ILE A 269 -13.69 12.10 -4.12
C ILE A 269 -14.07 13.53 -4.57
N GLU A 270 -14.81 13.66 -5.68
CA GLU A 270 -15.32 14.93 -6.18
C GLU A 270 -16.29 15.58 -5.18
N SER A 271 -17.22 14.80 -4.63
CA SER A 271 -18.23 15.25 -3.66
C SER A 271 -17.62 15.65 -2.33
N TYR A 272 -16.61 14.90 -1.88
CA TYR A 272 -15.80 15.25 -0.72
C TYR A 272 -15.07 16.58 -0.93
N GLY A 273 -14.71 16.88 -2.19
CA GLY A 273 -14.00 18.10 -2.55
C GLY A 273 -12.55 18.06 -2.12
N ALA A 274 -11.86 16.93 -2.36
CA ALA A 274 -10.47 16.74 -1.99
C ALA A 274 -9.55 17.83 -2.55
N ASP A 275 -8.57 18.24 -1.75
CA ASP A 275 -7.49 19.15 -2.14
C ASP A 275 -6.38 18.40 -2.86
N ILE A 276 -6.09 17.18 -2.39
CA ILE A 276 -5.00 16.29 -2.83
C ILE A 276 -5.53 14.87 -2.92
N ILE A 277 -4.99 14.08 -3.86
CA ILE A 277 -5.26 12.66 -3.99
C ILE A 277 -3.96 11.88 -3.77
N VAL A 278 -4.03 10.82 -2.97
CA VAL A 278 -3.01 9.77 -2.87
C VAL A 278 -3.61 8.52 -3.48
N VAL A 279 -2.95 7.92 -4.46
CA VAL A 279 -3.39 6.68 -5.10
C VAL A 279 -2.51 5.55 -4.59
N SER A 280 -3.09 4.61 -3.85
CA SER A 280 -2.46 3.31 -3.55
C SER A 280 -2.57 2.45 -4.81
N LEU A 281 -1.48 2.38 -5.56
CA LEU A 281 -1.41 1.81 -6.90
C LEU A 281 -0.88 0.37 -6.84
N GLY A 282 -1.81 -0.58 -6.79
CA GLY A 282 -1.57 -1.97 -7.15
C GLY A 282 -1.93 -2.26 -8.60
N VAL A 283 -1.18 -3.17 -9.24
CA VAL A 283 -1.48 -3.65 -10.60
C VAL A 283 -1.67 -5.17 -10.65
N ASP A 284 -1.96 -5.76 -9.50
CA ASP A 284 -2.41 -7.15 -9.34
C ASP A 284 -3.88 -7.35 -9.74
N THR A 285 -4.57 -6.27 -10.11
CA THR A 285 -5.85 -6.33 -10.84
C THR A 285 -5.73 -6.94 -12.25
N PHE A 286 -4.51 -7.21 -12.70
CA PHE A 286 -4.18 -7.73 -14.03
C PHE A 286 -4.68 -9.15 -14.23
N LYS A 287 -5.17 -9.46 -15.44
CA LYS A 287 -5.80 -10.74 -15.78
C LYS A 287 -4.95 -11.98 -15.53
N ASP A 288 -3.63 -11.84 -15.59
CA ASP A 288 -2.63 -12.90 -15.43
C ASP A 288 -1.79 -12.73 -14.14
N ASP A 289 -2.23 -11.90 -13.18
CA ASP A 289 -1.60 -11.84 -11.86
C ASP A 289 -1.71 -13.20 -11.13
N PRO A 290 -0.63 -13.70 -10.50
CA PRO A 290 -0.61 -15.07 -9.97
C PRO A 290 -1.44 -15.27 -8.68
N ILE A 291 -1.83 -14.20 -7.99
CA ILE A 291 -2.53 -14.30 -6.70
C ILE A 291 -3.87 -13.55 -6.68
N SER A 292 -4.31 -13.06 -7.84
CA SER A 292 -5.50 -12.22 -7.95
C SER A 292 -6.40 -12.67 -9.09
N GLN A 293 -7.68 -12.30 -9.04
CA GLN A 293 -8.68 -12.89 -9.94
C GLN A 293 -9.41 -11.88 -10.84
N PHE A 294 -9.09 -10.58 -10.79
CA PHE A 294 -9.60 -9.62 -11.77
C PHE A 294 -9.04 -9.90 -13.17
N LYS A 295 -9.61 -9.19 -14.16
CA LYS A 295 -9.37 -9.43 -15.59
C LYS A 295 -9.08 -8.13 -16.36
N LEU A 296 -8.38 -7.18 -15.73
CA LEU A 296 -7.90 -5.99 -16.45
C LEU A 296 -6.77 -6.38 -17.41
N ASP A 297 -6.75 -5.75 -18.58
CA ASP A 297 -5.68 -5.87 -19.57
C ASP A 297 -4.76 -4.64 -19.54
N SER A 298 -3.56 -4.73 -20.10
CA SER A 298 -2.58 -3.64 -20.04
C SER A 298 -3.09 -2.26 -20.53
N PRO A 299 -3.92 -2.17 -21.60
CA PRO A 299 -4.50 -0.89 -22.03
C PRO A 299 -5.49 -0.26 -21.03
N ASP A 300 -6.10 -1.06 -20.15
CA ASP A 300 -7.07 -0.57 -19.16
C ASP A 300 -6.40 0.34 -18.13
N TYR A 301 -5.13 0.08 -17.81
CA TYR A 301 -4.33 0.94 -16.93
C TYR A 301 -4.12 2.35 -17.52
N LEU A 302 -4.02 2.51 -18.85
CA LEU A 302 -4.01 3.84 -19.48
C LEU A 302 -5.33 4.56 -19.25
N ALA A 303 -6.46 3.85 -19.34
CA ALA A 303 -7.78 4.41 -19.11
C ALA A 303 -8.00 4.78 -17.64
N MET A 304 -7.50 3.95 -16.71
CA MET A 304 -7.49 4.22 -15.28
C MET A 304 -6.75 5.53 -14.98
N GLY A 305 -5.52 5.67 -15.47
CA GLY A 305 -4.72 6.88 -15.32
C GLY A 305 -5.44 8.14 -15.83
N LYS A 306 -6.02 8.06 -17.04
CA LYS A 306 -6.79 9.16 -17.63
C LYS A 306 -7.99 9.56 -16.77
N ARG A 307 -8.71 8.58 -16.20
CA ARG A 307 -9.87 8.88 -15.34
C ARG A 307 -9.46 9.56 -14.05
N ILE A 308 -8.37 9.12 -13.43
CA ILE A 308 -7.82 9.74 -12.22
C ILE A 308 -7.35 11.18 -12.52
N ALA A 309 -6.69 11.41 -13.66
CA ALA A 309 -6.30 12.76 -14.09
C ALA A 309 -7.49 13.71 -14.25
N GLY A 310 -8.64 13.19 -14.70
CA GLY A 310 -9.90 13.92 -14.83
C GLY A 310 -10.42 14.53 -13.52
N LEU A 311 -9.98 14.04 -12.35
CA LEU A 311 -10.30 14.64 -11.05
C LEU A 311 -9.67 16.03 -10.87
N GLY A 312 -8.63 16.35 -11.64
CA GLY A 312 -8.06 17.68 -11.67
C GLY A 312 -7.35 18.09 -10.37
N LYS A 313 -6.88 17.14 -9.55
CA LYS A 313 -6.16 17.41 -8.28
C LYS A 313 -4.68 17.01 -8.34
N PRO A 314 -3.81 17.65 -7.54
CA PRO A 314 -2.45 17.16 -7.38
C PRO A 314 -2.50 15.74 -6.82
N THR A 315 -1.73 14.84 -7.43
CA THR A 315 -1.89 13.39 -7.22
C THR A 315 -0.55 12.72 -6.95
N LEU A 316 -0.45 12.04 -5.80
CA LEU A 316 0.67 11.17 -5.46
C LEU A 316 0.29 9.73 -5.80
N PHE A 317 1.08 9.04 -6.62
CA PHE A 317 0.97 7.58 -6.78
C PHE A 317 1.94 6.88 -5.85
N VAL A 318 1.47 5.91 -5.07
CA VAL A 318 2.26 5.11 -4.13
C VAL A 318 2.15 3.66 -4.55
N MET A 319 3.27 3.03 -4.89
CA MET A 319 3.27 1.63 -5.35
C MET A 319 2.86 0.67 -4.23
N GLU A 320 1.93 -0.25 -4.53
CA GLU A 320 1.47 -1.33 -3.65
C GLU A 320 1.77 -2.71 -4.29
N GLY A 321 0.74 -3.50 -4.63
CA GLY A 321 0.79 -4.85 -5.20
C GLY A 321 1.02 -4.94 -6.71
N GLY A 322 0.89 -6.15 -7.25
CA GLY A 322 1.21 -6.51 -8.64
C GLY A 322 2.38 -7.48 -8.71
N TYR A 323 2.15 -8.70 -9.17
CA TYR A 323 3.10 -9.81 -9.03
C TYR A 323 3.36 -10.57 -10.34
N ALA A 324 2.67 -10.22 -11.42
CA ALA A 324 3.08 -10.57 -12.78
C ALA A 324 4.37 -9.80 -13.15
N VAL A 325 5.53 -10.40 -12.89
CA VAL A 325 6.83 -9.70 -12.83
C VAL A 325 7.25 -9.00 -14.14
N GLU A 326 6.86 -9.50 -15.31
CA GLU A 326 7.18 -8.81 -16.58
C GLU A 326 6.19 -7.67 -16.86
N GLU A 327 4.90 -7.92 -16.65
CA GLU A 327 3.80 -7.00 -16.96
C GLU A 327 3.63 -5.90 -15.91
N ILE A 328 4.09 -6.09 -14.67
CA ILE A 328 4.01 -5.09 -13.59
C ILE A 328 4.58 -3.74 -14.02
N GLY A 329 5.72 -3.75 -14.73
CA GLY A 329 6.34 -2.53 -15.22
C GLY A 329 5.44 -1.83 -16.24
N ILE A 330 4.94 -2.58 -17.22
CA ILE A 330 4.03 -2.06 -18.26
C ILE A 330 2.76 -1.49 -17.62
N ASN A 331 2.10 -2.26 -16.76
CA ASN A 331 0.81 -1.90 -16.18
C ASN A 331 0.92 -0.69 -15.24
N ALA A 332 1.92 -0.66 -14.36
CA ALA A 332 2.13 0.47 -13.46
C ALA A 332 2.45 1.75 -14.24
N VAL A 333 3.37 1.69 -15.20
CA VAL A 333 3.74 2.86 -16.01
C VAL A 333 2.60 3.28 -16.95
N ASN A 334 1.77 2.36 -17.43
CA ASN A 334 0.58 2.70 -18.21
C ASN A 334 -0.41 3.57 -17.41
N VAL A 335 -0.59 3.33 -16.10
CA VAL A 335 -1.40 4.24 -15.26
C VAL A 335 -0.80 5.64 -15.28
N LEU A 336 0.51 5.75 -15.07
CA LEU A 336 1.21 7.03 -14.99
C LEU A 336 1.20 7.77 -16.34
N GLU A 337 1.43 7.07 -17.46
CA GLU A 337 1.34 7.63 -18.81
C GLU A 337 -0.09 8.05 -19.17
N GLY A 338 -1.07 7.22 -18.82
CA GLY A 338 -2.48 7.55 -18.98
C GLY A 338 -2.81 8.86 -18.26
N PHE A 339 -2.35 8.99 -17.01
CA PHE A 339 -2.53 10.18 -16.20
C PHE A 339 -1.86 11.41 -16.81
N GLU A 340 -0.57 11.35 -17.17
CA GLU A 340 0.16 12.49 -17.76
C GLU A 340 -0.39 12.90 -19.13
N SER A 341 -0.92 11.96 -19.93
CA SER A 341 -1.49 12.25 -21.25
C SER A 341 -2.81 13.03 -21.23
N ALA A 342 -3.48 13.08 -20.08
CA ALA A 342 -4.78 13.73 -19.90
C ALA A 342 -4.68 15.09 -19.17
N GLN A 343 -3.46 15.54 -18.87
CA GLN A 343 -3.21 16.81 -18.18
C GLN A 343 -3.15 18.04 -19.08
#